data_AF-A0AAV7D8K0-F1
#
_entry.id   AF-A0AAV7D8K0-F1
#
_cell.length_a   1.000
_cell.length_b   1.000
_cell.length_c   1.000
_cell.angle_alpha   90.00
_cell.angle_beta   90.00
_cell.angle_gamma   90.00
#
_symmetry.space_group_name_H-M   'P 1'
#
loop_
_entity.id
_entity.type
_entity.pdbx_description
1 polymer ?
#
loop_
_entity_poly.entity_id
_entity_poly.type
_entity_poly.pdbx_seq_one_letter_code
_entity_poly.pdbx_strand_id
1 'polypeptide(L)'
;MNHIVKLRRSFRTLVILLATFCLVSIAISAYYLYSGHKQAIVLIETSTQAGCEDMNMLPYRTMELKLSKPLDISKTELTILLFVESQYSQLGQDIVAILESSRFQYDIVIAPGKGDIPPLTKNGKGKYAIIIYENVLKYVAMDSWNRELLEKYCVEYSVSIIAFHKATENSLPSTKLKGFPLLLYNNVALKDCFVNSNSPLLHITKASTVEKGPLPGEDWTVFQYNHSTYQPVIISELQTPEQHEYSLSRSSHHATVIQDLGLHDGIQRVLFGNNLNFWLNKLIFIDAISFLSGKKLSLSLERYILVDIDDIFVGKEGTRMNVNDVKEDEGDDLLLSSVDEFWWFPHMWSHMQPHLFHNESSLVEQMILNKEFALHGIPTNRAMQWLRSTQALSSTTCSYMKLKEGMGLKVTSNEEIPHLKTASYRRGLITQWQSWVLPRQTCGLFTHTIFYKEYPGGPSELDKSIKGGELFLTVLLNPISIFMTHLSNYGNDRLGLYTFVNLANFVQTWTNLKLQTLPPLQLAQKYFQLFPEQKDPLWQIADCHYSSIQIAKGSPRL
;
A
#
# COMPACT_ATOMS: atom_id res chain seq x y z
N MET A 1 68.39 38.53 -10.99
CA MET A 1 68.20 37.60 -9.85
C MET A 1 67.02 37.93 -8.92
N ASN A 2 66.56 39.19 -8.80
CA ASN A 2 65.57 39.57 -7.76
C ASN A 2 64.09 39.27 -8.09
N HIS A 3 63.70 39.09 -9.36
CA HIS A 3 62.30 38.85 -9.75
C HIS A 3 61.85 37.38 -9.60
N ILE A 4 62.74 36.42 -9.85
CA ILE A 4 62.45 34.97 -9.76
C ILE A 4 62.22 34.52 -8.31
N VAL A 5 62.96 35.11 -7.36
CA VAL A 5 62.82 34.83 -5.92
C VAL A 5 61.49 35.38 -5.38
N LYS A 6 61.06 36.55 -5.85
CA LYS A 6 59.76 37.16 -5.49
C LYS A 6 58.58 36.35 -6.03
N LEU A 7 58.68 35.86 -7.27
CA LEU A 7 57.67 35.00 -7.90
C LEU A 7 57.55 33.63 -7.21
N ARG A 8 58.67 33.00 -6.84
CA ARG A 8 58.67 31.74 -6.04
C ARG A 8 58.07 31.92 -4.65
N ARG A 9 58.30 33.06 -3.99
CA ARG A 9 57.67 33.38 -2.70
C ARG A 9 56.16 33.54 -2.84
N SER A 10 55.70 34.30 -3.84
CA SER A 10 54.27 34.50 -4.10
C SER A 10 53.54 33.19 -4.46
N PHE A 11 54.19 32.31 -5.24
CA PHE A 11 53.65 30.99 -5.58
C PHE A 11 53.57 30.06 -4.36
N ARG A 12 54.60 30.03 -3.49
CA ARG A 12 54.53 29.27 -2.22
C ARG A 12 53.41 29.77 -1.32
N THR A 13 53.23 31.09 -1.20
CA THR A 13 52.13 31.66 -0.41
C THR A 13 50.77 31.29 -0.97
N LEU A 14 50.61 31.28 -2.30
CA LEU A 14 49.36 30.89 -2.96
C LEU A 14 49.04 29.40 -2.75
N VAL A 15 50.04 28.53 -2.89
CA VAL A 15 49.88 27.08 -2.66
C VAL A 15 49.53 26.78 -1.21
N ILE A 16 50.15 27.48 -0.26
CA ILE A 16 49.82 27.35 1.17
C ILE A 16 48.37 27.80 1.42
N LEU A 17 47.93 28.92 0.84
CA LEU A 17 46.55 29.41 0.98
C LEU A 17 45.52 28.43 0.41
N LEU A 18 45.80 27.86 -0.76
CA LEU A 18 44.95 26.83 -1.38
C LEU A 18 44.89 25.56 -0.55
N ALA A 19 46.02 25.09 -0.03
CA ALA A 19 46.07 23.93 0.84
C ALA A 19 45.30 24.16 2.16
N THR A 20 45.42 25.35 2.76
CA THR A 20 44.64 25.70 3.96
C THR A 20 43.15 25.79 3.66
N PHE A 21 42.75 26.31 2.50
CA PHE A 21 41.34 26.39 2.13
C PHE A 21 40.73 25.00 1.90
N CYS A 22 41.46 24.09 1.25
CA CYS A 22 41.05 22.70 1.08
C CYS A 22 40.91 21.98 2.44
N LEU A 23 41.87 22.15 3.35
CA LEU A 23 41.80 21.52 4.68
C LEU A 23 40.61 22.04 5.50
N VAL A 24 40.32 23.35 5.44
CA VAL A 24 39.14 23.93 6.08
C VAL A 24 37.84 23.41 5.46
N SER A 25 37.78 23.29 4.13
CA SER A 25 36.60 22.75 3.43
C SER A 25 36.34 21.28 3.78
N ILE A 26 37.39 20.46 3.89
CA ILE A 26 37.29 19.06 4.34
C ILE A 26 36.81 19.00 5.79
N ALA A 27 37.35 19.84 6.67
CA ALA A 27 36.94 19.88 8.08
C ALA A 27 35.47 20.30 8.25
N ILE A 28 35.01 21.29 7.48
CA ILE A 28 33.61 21.71 7.48
C ILE A 28 32.71 20.59 6.94
N SER A 29 33.10 19.95 5.83
CA SER A 29 32.32 18.85 5.25
C SER A 29 32.23 17.65 6.19
N ALA A 30 33.33 17.28 6.85
CA ALA A 30 33.37 16.22 7.86
C ALA A 30 32.51 16.59 9.08
N TYR A 31 32.52 17.85 9.51
CA TYR A 31 31.67 18.34 10.61
C TYR A 31 30.18 18.21 10.27
N TYR A 32 29.76 18.59 9.06
CA TYR A 32 28.36 18.47 8.64
C TYR A 32 27.93 17.02 8.41
N LEU A 33 28.78 16.16 7.86
CA LEU A 33 28.53 14.72 7.73
C LEU A 33 28.39 14.06 9.11
N TYR A 34 29.28 14.36 10.04
CA TYR A 34 29.27 13.79 11.38
C TYR A 34 28.09 14.32 12.22
N SER A 35 27.78 15.61 12.10
CA SER A 35 26.62 16.22 12.78
C SER A 35 25.30 15.67 12.22
N GLY A 36 25.19 15.49 10.91
CA GLY A 36 24.02 14.87 10.26
C GLY A 36 23.83 13.41 10.66
N HIS A 37 24.92 12.64 10.78
CA HIS A 37 24.88 11.25 11.23
C HIS A 37 24.48 11.14 12.71
N LYS A 38 24.99 12.02 13.58
CA LYS A 38 24.54 12.12 14.98
C LYS A 38 23.05 12.47 15.09
N GLN A 39 22.55 13.37 14.25
CA GLN A 39 21.14 13.74 14.28
C GLN A 39 20.23 12.59 13.83
N ALA A 40 20.67 11.80 12.84
CA ALA A 40 19.99 10.58 12.41
C ALA A 40 19.99 9.49 13.49
N ILE A 41 21.13 9.26 14.17
CA ILE A 41 21.23 8.29 15.28
C ILE A 41 20.38 8.74 16.49
N VAL A 42 20.40 10.03 16.84
CA VAL A 42 19.58 10.58 17.94
C VAL A 42 18.09 10.47 17.63
N LEU A 43 17.65 10.67 16.37
CA LEU A 43 16.28 10.42 15.93
C LEU A 43 15.89 8.93 16.05
N ILE A 44 16.81 8.02 15.77
CA ILE A 44 16.61 6.57 15.91
C ILE A 44 16.58 6.16 17.41
N GLU A 45 17.45 6.71 18.25
CA GLU A 45 17.48 6.45 19.70
C GLU A 45 16.29 7.06 20.44
N THR A 46 15.88 8.29 20.11
CA THR A 46 14.64 8.87 20.69
C THR A 46 13.38 8.15 20.24
N SER A 47 13.36 7.54 19.04
CA SER A 47 12.25 6.69 18.61
C SER A 47 12.18 5.34 19.33
N THR A 48 13.30 4.85 19.87
CA THR A 48 13.40 3.55 20.54
C THR A 48 13.33 3.65 22.07
N GLN A 49 13.66 4.80 22.68
CA GLN A 49 13.62 4.99 24.14
C GLN A 49 12.32 5.56 24.71
N ALA A 50 11.39 6.06 23.90
CA ALA A 50 10.09 6.54 24.39
C ALA A 50 9.04 5.40 24.46
N GLY A 51 9.40 4.29 25.09
CA GLY A 51 8.52 3.17 25.37
C GLY A 51 7.91 3.27 26.77
N CYS A 52 6.60 3.49 26.82
CA CYS A 52 5.69 3.05 27.90
C CYS A 52 6.10 3.44 29.35
N GLU A 53 5.68 4.62 29.79
CA GLU A 53 5.33 4.83 31.19
C GLU A 53 3.80 4.93 31.33
N ASP A 54 3.25 3.95 32.04
CA ASP A 54 1.95 3.88 32.72
C ASP A 54 0.74 4.66 32.16
N MET A 55 -0.10 3.97 31.37
CA MET A 55 -1.48 4.38 31.07
C MET A 55 -2.52 3.46 31.72
N ASN A 56 -2.31 3.16 33.00
CA ASN A 56 -3.25 2.43 33.86
C ASN A 56 -4.44 3.29 34.36
N MET A 57 -4.78 4.41 33.72
CA MET A 57 -5.78 5.38 34.21
C MET A 57 -6.90 5.71 33.22
N LEU A 58 -7.33 4.72 32.44
CA LEU A 58 -8.69 4.73 31.88
C LEU A 58 -9.53 3.77 32.75
N PRO A 59 -10.75 4.13 33.19
CA PRO A 59 -11.60 3.24 33.97
C PRO A 59 -12.16 2.13 33.06
N TYR A 60 -11.28 1.27 32.56
CA TYR A 60 -11.64 0.06 31.86
C TYR A 60 -12.09 -0.95 32.89
N ARG A 61 -13.41 -1.11 33.03
CA ARG A 61 -13.92 -2.40 33.49
C ARG A 61 -13.51 -3.42 32.44
N THR A 62 -12.64 -4.36 32.82
CA THR A 62 -12.48 -5.64 32.13
C THR A 62 -13.83 -6.35 32.20
N MET A 63 -14.73 -5.99 31.30
CA MET A 63 -16.05 -6.58 31.21
C MET A 63 -15.92 -7.77 30.27
N GLU A 64 -16.22 -8.97 30.75
CA GLU A 64 -16.44 -10.12 29.87
C GLU A 64 -17.37 -9.67 28.73
N LEU A 65 -16.95 -9.90 27.49
CA LEU A 65 -17.70 -9.60 26.26
C LEU A 65 -19.03 -10.37 26.26
N LYS A 66 -20.04 -9.83 26.94
CA LYS A 66 -21.42 -10.28 26.79
C LYS A 66 -21.96 -9.72 25.48
N LEU A 67 -21.62 -10.36 24.36
CA LEU A 67 -22.35 -10.13 23.11
C LEU A 67 -23.83 -10.46 23.34
N SER A 68 -24.73 -9.63 22.83
CA SER A 68 -26.18 -9.80 23.01
C SER A 68 -26.67 -11.13 22.42
N LYS A 69 -26.06 -11.62 21.32
CA LYS A 69 -26.19 -12.98 20.74
C LYS A 69 -24.95 -13.33 19.90
N PRO A 70 -24.56 -14.61 19.77
CA PRO A 70 -23.54 -15.02 18.79
C PRO A 70 -24.06 -14.81 17.36
N LEU A 71 -23.21 -14.28 16.49
CA LEU A 71 -23.51 -14.02 15.07
C LEU A 71 -23.81 -15.33 14.33
N ASP A 72 -25.05 -15.54 13.87
CA ASP A 72 -25.41 -16.69 13.02
C ASP A 72 -25.36 -16.30 11.53
N ILE A 73 -24.15 -16.32 10.98
CA ILE A 73 -23.83 -15.84 9.64
C ILE A 73 -24.03 -16.94 8.59
N SER A 74 -24.68 -18.05 8.93
CA SER A 74 -25.04 -19.11 7.98
C SER A 74 -26.26 -18.74 7.12
N LYS A 75 -27.02 -17.73 7.57
CA LYS A 75 -28.30 -17.30 7.00
C LYS A 75 -28.18 -16.27 5.90
N THR A 76 -26.99 -15.73 5.64
CA THR A 76 -26.76 -14.64 4.69
C THR A 76 -25.81 -15.03 3.55
N GLU A 77 -25.97 -14.39 2.40
CA GLU A 77 -24.92 -14.34 1.37
C GLU A 77 -23.78 -13.41 1.83
N LEU A 78 -22.55 -13.64 1.36
CA LEU A 78 -21.35 -12.86 1.71
C LEU A 78 -21.23 -11.58 0.86
N THR A 79 -22.34 -10.84 0.77
CA THR A 79 -22.44 -9.59 0.02
C THR A 79 -22.63 -8.42 0.98
N ILE A 80 -22.02 -7.28 0.69
CA ILE A 80 -22.12 -6.05 1.47
C ILE A 80 -23.14 -5.12 0.79
N LEU A 81 -24.06 -4.53 1.55
CA LEU A 81 -24.92 -3.45 1.04
C LEU A 81 -24.33 -2.10 1.42
N LEU A 82 -23.93 -1.29 0.44
CA LEU A 82 -23.37 0.04 0.65
C LEU A 82 -24.39 1.12 0.27
N PHE A 83 -24.79 1.92 1.27
CA PHE A 83 -25.58 3.13 1.08
C PHE A 83 -24.67 4.36 0.94
N VAL A 84 -24.71 5.00 -0.23
CA VAL A 84 -23.97 6.23 -0.54
C VAL A 84 -24.88 7.44 -0.64
N GLU A 85 -24.35 8.64 -0.47
CA GLU A 85 -25.12 9.88 -0.66
C GLU A 85 -25.31 10.22 -2.14
N SER A 86 -24.34 9.87 -2.99
CA SER A 86 -24.41 10.02 -4.44
C SER A 86 -23.49 9.01 -5.12
N GLN A 87 -23.61 8.85 -6.44
CA GLN A 87 -22.72 7.97 -7.21
C GLN A 87 -21.25 8.44 -7.22
N TYR A 88 -20.99 9.70 -6.87
CA TYR A 88 -19.67 10.34 -7.01
C TYR A 88 -19.12 10.84 -5.67
N SER A 89 -19.72 10.44 -4.55
CA SER A 89 -19.25 10.88 -3.23
C SER A 89 -17.87 10.28 -2.95
N GLN A 90 -16.95 11.12 -2.47
CA GLN A 90 -15.55 10.72 -2.28
C GLN A 90 -15.43 9.53 -1.32
N LEU A 91 -16.11 9.57 -0.17
CA LEU A 91 -16.07 8.47 0.80
C LEU A 91 -16.72 7.21 0.24
N GLY A 92 -17.83 7.33 -0.50
CA GLY A 92 -18.41 6.21 -1.24
C GLY A 92 -17.40 5.54 -2.18
N GLN A 93 -16.66 6.32 -2.97
CA GLN A 93 -15.61 5.83 -3.87
C GLN A 93 -14.43 5.21 -3.11
N ASP A 94 -14.01 5.79 -1.99
CA ASP A 94 -12.93 5.24 -1.16
C ASP A 94 -13.32 3.88 -0.55
N ILE A 95 -14.58 3.75 -0.10
CA ILE A 95 -15.11 2.48 0.40
C ILE A 95 -15.12 1.45 -0.72
N VAL A 96 -15.68 1.80 -1.88
CA VAL A 96 -15.74 0.92 -3.06
C VAL A 96 -14.35 0.44 -3.46
N ALA A 97 -13.37 1.34 -3.53
CA ALA A 97 -11.99 0.98 -3.87
C ALA A 97 -11.39 -0.05 -2.90
N ILE A 98 -11.64 0.08 -1.59
CA ILE A 98 -11.20 -0.91 -0.59
C ILE A 98 -11.92 -2.24 -0.78
N LEU A 99 -13.25 -2.23 -0.99
CA LEU A 99 -14.05 -3.46 -1.17
C LEU A 99 -13.62 -4.22 -2.42
N GLU A 100 -13.41 -3.54 -3.54
CA GLU A 100 -12.96 -4.14 -4.80
C GLU A 100 -11.55 -4.69 -4.70
N SER A 101 -10.62 -3.93 -4.11
CA SER A 101 -9.24 -4.40 -3.86
C SER A 101 -9.22 -5.64 -2.96
N SER A 102 -10.14 -5.68 -1.99
CA SER A 102 -10.33 -6.80 -1.07
C SER A 102 -11.13 -7.96 -1.67
N ARG A 103 -11.71 -7.77 -2.87
CA ARG A 103 -12.56 -8.74 -3.58
C ARG A 103 -13.80 -9.15 -2.79
N PHE A 104 -14.34 -8.22 -2.00
CA PHE A 104 -15.59 -8.41 -1.29
C PHE A 104 -16.75 -8.05 -2.22
N GLN A 105 -17.75 -8.92 -2.32
CA GLN A 105 -18.93 -8.66 -3.13
C GLN A 105 -19.76 -7.55 -2.47
N TYR A 106 -20.27 -6.62 -3.27
CA TYR A 106 -21.10 -5.53 -2.76
C TYR A 106 -22.15 -5.08 -3.76
N ASP A 107 -23.26 -4.56 -3.24
CA ASP A 107 -24.26 -3.80 -3.98
C ASP A 107 -24.24 -2.35 -3.47
N ILE A 108 -24.29 -1.40 -4.40
CA ILE A 108 -24.33 0.04 -4.09
C ILE A 108 -25.74 0.60 -4.32
N VAL A 109 -26.23 1.38 -3.35
CA VAL A 109 -27.53 2.05 -3.41
C VAL A 109 -27.39 3.48 -2.93
N ILE A 110 -27.99 4.43 -3.64
CA ILE A 110 -28.10 5.80 -3.13
C ILE A 110 -29.09 5.79 -1.97
N ALA A 111 -28.65 6.23 -0.79
CA ALA A 111 -29.45 6.21 0.44
C ALA A 111 -30.82 6.89 0.20
N PRO A 112 -31.93 6.14 0.27
CA PRO A 112 -33.23 6.67 -0.07
C PRO A 112 -33.65 7.69 0.98
N GLY A 113 -34.00 8.91 0.55
CA GLY A 113 -34.56 9.91 1.46
C GLY A 113 -36.01 9.58 1.87
N LYS A 114 -36.83 9.18 0.90
CA LYS A 114 -38.24 8.76 1.07
C LYS A 114 -38.63 7.58 0.17
N GLY A 115 -37.63 6.92 -0.44
CA GLY A 115 -37.84 5.80 -1.36
C GLY A 115 -37.71 4.45 -0.66
N ASP A 116 -38.10 3.38 -1.35
CA ASP A 116 -37.99 2.03 -0.82
C ASP A 116 -36.51 1.58 -0.73
N ILE A 117 -36.21 0.80 0.31
CA ILE A 117 -34.92 0.10 0.42
C ILE A 117 -34.91 -1.12 -0.54
N PRO A 118 -33.73 -1.54 -1.03
CA PRO A 118 -33.63 -2.73 -1.88
C PRO A 118 -34.10 -3.99 -1.13
N PRO A 119 -34.53 -5.04 -1.85
CA PRO A 119 -34.87 -6.32 -1.24
C PRO A 119 -33.71 -6.86 -0.40
N LEU A 120 -33.98 -7.11 0.88
CA LEU A 120 -32.98 -7.58 1.85
C LEU A 120 -32.87 -9.12 1.90
N THR A 121 -33.86 -9.83 1.36
CA THR A 121 -33.88 -11.29 1.30
C THR A 121 -34.04 -11.79 -0.13
N LYS A 122 -33.50 -12.98 -0.39
CA LYS A 122 -33.63 -13.68 -1.67
C LYS A 122 -33.77 -15.17 -1.39
N ASN A 123 -34.82 -15.79 -1.91
CA ASN A 123 -35.09 -17.24 -1.76
C ASN A 123 -35.05 -17.72 -0.29
N GLY A 124 -35.59 -16.93 0.65
CA GLY A 124 -35.61 -17.27 2.07
C GLY A 124 -34.26 -17.15 2.80
N LYS A 125 -33.24 -16.56 2.18
CA LYS A 125 -31.96 -16.21 2.80
C LYS A 125 -31.78 -14.71 2.85
N GLY A 126 -30.98 -14.23 3.81
CA GLY A 126 -30.55 -12.84 3.85
C GLY A 126 -29.58 -12.57 2.72
N LYS A 127 -29.79 -11.48 1.98
CA LYS A 127 -28.96 -11.15 0.82
C LYS A 127 -27.62 -10.52 1.20
N TYR A 128 -27.55 -9.88 2.36
CA TYR A 128 -26.38 -9.12 2.77
C TYR A 128 -25.87 -9.56 4.15
N ALA A 129 -24.54 -9.67 4.31
CA ALA A 129 -23.89 -9.99 5.58
C ALA A 129 -23.56 -8.74 6.41
N ILE A 130 -23.33 -7.60 5.75
CA ILE A 130 -23.02 -6.31 6.39
C ILE A 130 -23.73 -5.20 5.61
N ILE A 131 -24.18 -4.18 6.34
CA ILE A 131 -24.71 -2.94 5.76
C ILE A 131 -23.77 -1.79 6.10
N ILE A 132 -23.40 -0.99 5.11
CA ILE A 132 -22.51 0.15 5.28
C ILE A 132 -23.25 1.43 4.93
N TYR A 133 -23.18 2.44 5.79
CA TYR A 133 -23.69 3.78 5.53
C TYR A 133 -22.54 4.77 5.42
N GLU A 134 -22.40 5.39 4.26
CA GLU A 134 -21.49 6.54 4.07
C GLU A 134 -21.84 7.70 5.01
N ASN A 135 -23.13 7.85 5.36
CA ASN A 135 -23.58 8.84 6.31
C ASN A 135 -24.64 8.25 7.26
N VAL A 136 -24.30 8.13 8.54
CA VAL A 136 -25.18 7.59 9.58
C VAL A 136 -26.46 8.41 9.74
N LEU A 137 -26.45 9.70 9.39
CA LEU A 137 -27.64 10.53 9.44
C LEU A 137 -28.71 10.05 8.45
N LYS A 138 -28.33 9.41 7.34
CA LYS A 138 -29.30 8.81 6.40
C LYS A 138 -29.99 7.60 7.00
N TYR A 139 -29.27 6.78 7.77
CA TYR A 139 -29.85 5.67 8.52
C TYR A 139 -30.81 6.18 9.61
N VAL A 140 -30.42 7.21 10.35
CA VAL A 140 -31.23 7.74 11.46
C VAL A 140 -32.45 8.55 11.00
N ALA A 141 -32.34 9.25 9.88
CA ALA A 141 -33.41 10.04 9.28
C ALA A 141 -34.33 9.25 8.34
N MET A 142 -34.04 7.97 8.11
CA MET A 142 -34.90 7.05 7.36
C MET A 142 -36.32 7.06 7.92
N ASP A 143 -37.32 6.90 7.05
CA ASP A 143 -38.70 6.75 7.50
C ASP A 143 -38.85 5.53 8.40
N SER A 144 -39.82 5.60 9.31
CA SER A 144 -39.98 4.59 10.36
C SER A 144 -40.23 3.19 9.82
N TRP A 145 -40.93 3.07 8.69
CA TRP A 145 -41.26 1.77 8.10
C TRP A 145 -40.03 1.07 7.53
N ASN A 146 -39.27 1.77 6.69
CA ASN A 146 -38.03 1.23 6.13
C ASN A 146 -36.98 0.96 7.22
N ARG A 147 -36.91 1.83 8.24
CA ARG A 147 -36.00 1.64 9.37
C ARG A 147 -36.36 0.39 10.17
N GLU A 148 -37.63 0.19 10.49
CA GLU A 148 -38.10 -1.01 11.20
C GLU A 148 -37.86 -2.28 10.39
N LEU A 149 -38.10 -2.24 9.07
CA LEU A 149 -37.83 -3.37 8.17
C LEU A 149 -36.34 -3.74 8.16
N LEU A 150 -35.44 -2.74 8.08
CA LEU A 150 -34.00 -2.94 8.10
C LEU A 150 -33.52 -3.47 9.46
N GLU A 151 -33.99 -2.90 10.56
CA GLU A 151 -33.60 -3.31 11.91
C GLU A 151 -34.08 -4.73 12.22
N LYS A 152 -35.31 -5.09 11.79
CA LYS A 152 -35.82 -6.46 11.89
C LYS A 152 -34.95 -7.43 11.09
N TYR A 153 -34.56 -7.06 9.87
CA TYR A 153 -33.62 -7.84 9.07
C TYR A 153 -32.27 -8.03 9.79
N CYS A 154 -31.69 -6.96 10.33
CA CYS A 154 -30.43 -7.02 11.07
C CYS A 154 -30.50 -7.97 12.27
N VAL A 155 -31.58 -7.91 13.05
CA VAL A 155 -31.77 -8.79 14.21
C VAL A 155 -32.03 -10.25 13.80
N GLU A 156 -32.87 -10.48 12.78
CA GLU A 156 -33.27 -11.83 12.33
C GLU A 156 -32.10 -12.58 11.68
N TYR A 157 -31.30 -11.89 10.86
CA TYR A 157 -30.21 -12.46 10.08
C TYR A 157 -28.82 -12.21 10.70
N SER A 158 -28.76 -11.61 11.89
CA SER A 158 -27.50 -11.24 12.57
C SER A 158 -26.59 -10.34 11.72
N VAL A 159 -27.19 -9.41 10.97
CA VAL A 159 -26.48 -8.47 10.10
C VAL A 159 -26.09 -7.23 10.90
N SER A 160 -24.83 -6.83 10.72
CA SER A 160 -24.24 -5.70 11.44
C SER A 160 -24.11 -4.47 10.54
N ILE A 161 -23.90 -3.30 11.17
CA ILE A 161 -23.83 -2.01 10.46
C ILE A 161 -22.46 -1.35 10.64
N ILE A 162 -21.85 -0.88 9.56
CA ILE A 162 -20.75 0.09 9.63
C ILE A 162 -21.29 1.44 9.18
N ALA A 163 -21.03 2.52 9.92
CA ALA A 163 -21.50 3.83 9.52
C ALA A 163 -20.45 4.92 9.75
N PHE A 164 -20.45 5.91 8.86
CA PHE A 164 -19.58 7.07 8.95
C PHE A 164 -20.39 8.31 9.28
N HIS A 165 -19.79 9.22 10.02
CA HIS A 165 -20.30 10.57 10.26
C HIS A 165 -19.13 11.53 10.11
N LYS A 166 -19.13 12.26 8.98
CA LYS A 166 -18.17 13.32 8.72
C LYS A 166 -18.86 14.66 8.95
N ALA A 167 -18.28 15.50 9.80
CA ALA A 167 -18.82 16.84 10.01
C ALA A 167 -18.64 17.70 8.75
N THR A 168 -19.55 18.64 8.59
CA THR A 168 -19.52 19.68 7.55
C THR A 168 -19.55 21.05 8.20
N GLU A 169 -19.25 22.10 7.45
CA GLU A 169 -19.31 23.49 7.93
C GLU A 169 -20.68 23.85 8.53
N ASN A 170 -21.75 23.22 8.04
CA ASN A 170 -23.13 23.43 8.51
C ASN A 170 -23.51 22.53 9.70
N SER A 171 -22.62 21.64 10.15
CA SER A 171 -22.89 20.73 11.25
C SER A 171 -22.91 21.48 12.58
N LEU A 172 -23.96 21.25 13.37
CA LEU A 172 -24.06 21.82 14.72
C LEU A 172 -22.87 21.35 15.58
N PRO A 173 -22.29 22.19 16.45
CA PRO A 173 -21.13 21.82 17.27
C PRO A 173 -21.37 20.58 18.14
N SER A 174 -22.59 20.41 18.64
CA SER A 174 -23.02 19.22 19.38
C SER A 174 -24.38 18.75 18.88
N THR A 175 -24.54 17.44 18.64
CA THR A 175 -25.79 16.84 18.18
C THR A 175 -26.02 15.49 18.82
N LYS A 176 -27.20 15.27 19.41
CA LYS A 176 -27.60 13.94 19.89
C LYS A 176 -28.07 13.10 18.71
N LEU A 177 -27.49 11.91 18.53
CA LEU A 177 -27.90 11.00 17.47
C LEU A 177 -29.28 10.40 17.81
N LYS A 178 -30.30 10.72 16.99
CA LYS A 178 -31.70 10.34 17.28
C LYS A 178 -31.85 8.81 17.36
N GLY A 179 -32.45 8.35 18.46
CA GLY A 179 -32.67 6.93 18.74
C GLY A 179 -31.49 6.20 19.37
N PHE A 180 -30.37 6.91 19.61
CA PHE A 180 -29.17 6.33 20.21
C PHE A 180 -28.73 7.11 21.47
N PRO A 181 -28.18 6.45 22.49
CA PRO A 181 -27.59 7.11 23.66
C PRO A 181 -26.18 7.64 23.34
N LEU A 182 -26.07 8.41 22.26
CA LEU A 182 -24.82 8.88 21.67
C LEU A 182 -24.91 10.39 21.35
N LEU A 183 -23.90 11.12 21.80
CA LEU A 183 -23.72 12.55 21.55
C LEU A 183 -22.50 12.75 20.64
N LEU A 184 -22.68 13.54 19.58
CA LEU A 184 -21.66 13.85 18.59
C LEU A 184 -21.15 15.26 18.84
N TYR A 185 -19.83 15.44 18.89
CA TYR A 185 -19.19 16.75 18.87
C TYR A 185 -18.43 16.91 17.57
N ASN A 186 -18.83 17.90 16.78
CA ASN A 186 -18.42 18.04 15.38
C ASN A 186 -17.42 19.18 15.21
N ASN A 187 -16.69 19.14 14.10
CA ASN A 187 -15.73 20.16 13.67
C ASN A 187 -14.65 20.44 14.75
N VAL A 188 -14.03 19.36 15.25
CA VAL A 188 -12.92 19.45 16.21
C VAL A 188 -11.58 19.12 15.56
N ALA A 189 -10.53 19.85 15.93
CA ALA A 189 -9.17 19.55 15.55
C ALA A 189 -8.55 18.56 16.55
N LEU A 190 -8.00 17.46 16.05
CA LEU A 190 -7.48 16.36 16.86
C LEU A 190 -5.99 16.13 16.64
N LYS A 191 -5.32 15.55 17.63
CA LYS A 191 -3.92 15.12 17.58
C LYS A 191 -3.75 13.85 18.40
N ASP A 192 -2.58 13.24 18.25
CA ASP A 192 -2.10 12.13 19.08
C ASP A 192 -3.14 11.00 19.18
N CYS A 193 -3.05 10.06 18.26
CA CYS A 193 -4.08 9.04 18.03
C CYS A 193 -3.63 7.66 18.49
N PHE A 194 -4.53 6.95 19.17
CA PHE A 194 -4.27 5.70 19.88
C PHE A 194 -5.29 4.64 19.46
N VAL A 195 -4.81 3.41 19.25
CA VAL A 195 -5.67 2.24 19.05
C VAL A 195 -5.89 1.56 20.40
N ASN A 196 -7.15 1.34 20.78
CA ASN A 196 -7.48 0.62 22.00
C ASN A 196 -7.15 -0.88 21.85
N SER A 197 -6.11 -1.34 22.54
CA SER A 197 -5.63 -2.74 22.50
C SER A 197 -6.64 -3.77 22.98
N ASN A 198 -7.64 -3.35 23.76
CA ASN A 198 -8.71 -4.23 24.24
C ASN A 198 -9.85 -4.39 23.21
N SER A 199 -9.80 -3.69 22.07
CA SER A 199 -10.84 -3.80 21.05
C SER A 199 -10.80 -5.19 20.39
N PRO A 200 -11.91 -5.96 20.42
CA PRO A 200 -11.96 -7.28 19.80
C PRO A 200 -12.00 -7.21 18.27
N LEU A 201 -12.18 -6.02 17.69
CA LEU A 201 -12.16 -5.81 16.24
C LEU A 201 -10.78 -6.08 15.64
N LEU A 202 -9.71 -5.83 16.39
CA LEU A 202 -8.35 -5.78 15.88
C LEU A 202 -7.91 -7.16 15.36
N HIS A 203 -7.60 -7.23 14.07
CA HIS A 203 -7.09 -8.45 13.44
C HIS A 203 -5.81 -8.14 12.65
N ILE A 204 -5.92 -7.26 11.66
CA ILE A 204 -4.78 -6.72 10.91
C ILE A 204 -4.12 -5.61 11.71
N THR A 205 -4.91 -4.73 12.35
CA THR A 205 -4.38 -3.58 13.08
C THR A 205 -3.69 -4.02 14.36
N LYS A 206 -2.55 -3.40 14.65
CA LYS A 206 -1.81 -3.61 15.90
C LYS A 206 -1.92 -2.37 16.78
N ALA A 207 -2.21 -2.59 18.07
CA ALA A 207 -2.33 -1.53 19.06
C ALA A 207 -1.03 -1.29 19.83
N SER A 208 0.08 -1.08 19.12
CA SER A 208 1.42 -0.96 19.75
C SER A 208 1.92 0.47 19.93
N THR A 209 1.40 1.44 19.18
CA THR A 209 2.02 2.76 19.07
C THR A 209 0.99 3.87 19.01
N VAL A 210 1.44 5.06 19.41
CA VAL A 210 0.70 6.33 19.31
C VAL A 210 1.11 7.00 18.01
N GLU A 211 0.14 7.40 17.20
CA GLU A 211 0.38 8.23 16.03
C GLU A 211 0.45 9.67 16.53
N LYS A 212 1.66 10.20 16.67
CA LYS A 212 1.89 11.52 17.24
C LYS A 212 1.69 12.63 16.22
N GLY A 213 1.21 13.77 16.70
CA GLY A 213 1.03 14.98 15.90
C GLY A 213 -0.43 15.21 15.45
N PRO A 214 -0.65 16.27 14.67
CA PRO A 214 -2.00 16.68 14.27
C PRO A 214 -2.63 15.68 13.29
N LEU A 215 -3.90 15.34 13.54
CA LEU A 215 -4.72 14.62 12.58
C LEU A 215 -5.10 15.52 11.41
N PRO A 216 -5.35 14.95 10.22
CA PRO A 216 -5.67 15.74 9.04
C PRO A 216 -7.03 16.42 9.18
N GLY A 217 -7.06 17.75 9.00
CA GLY A 217 -8.28 18.56 8.99
C GLY A 217 -8.84 18.86 10.39
N GLU A 218 -9.93 19.63 10.38
CA GLU A 218 -10.66 20.08 11.58
C GLU A 218 -12.13 19.63 11.54
N ASP A 219 -12.49 18.77 10.59
CA ASP A 219 -13.84 18.27 10.31
C ASP A 219 -14.14 16.94 11.04
N TRP A 220 -13.40 16.66 12.12
CA TRP A 220 -13.61 15.45 12.91
C TRP A 220 -14.84 15.55 13.78
N THR A 221 -15.44 14.40 14.02
CA THR A 221 -16.44 14.17 15.03
C THR A 221 -15.92 13.23 16.10
N VAL A 222 -16.11 13.59 17.36
CA VAL A 222 -15.87 12.70 18.50
C VAL A 222 -17.17 12.23 19.12
N PHE A 223 -17.15 10.99 19.60
CA PHE A 223 -18.28 10.29 20.17
C PHE A 223 -18.23 10.35 21.70
N GLN A 224 -19.25 10.97 22.30
CA GLN A 224 -19.48 10.87 23.73
C GLN A 224 -20.70 9.97 23.99
N TYR A 225 -20.51 8.99 24.86
CA TYR A 225 -21.54 8.03 25.19
C TYR A 225 -21.58 7.78 26.69
N ASN A 226 -22.78 7.53 27.20
CA ASN A 226 -23.02 7.11 28.58
C ASN A 226 -23.87 5.84 28.56
N HIS A 227 -23.36 4.80 27.90
CA HIS A 227 -24.02 3.51 27.78
C HIS A 227 -22.98 2.42 27.57
N SER A 228 -23.14 1.27 28.22
CA SER A 228 -22.17 0.15 28.20
C SER A 228 -22.09 -0.59 26.85
N THR A 229 -23.02 -0.31 25.93
CA THR A 229 -22.98 -0.88 24.57
C THR A 229 -21.79 -0.38 23.77
N TYR A 230 -21.26 0.80 24.09
CA TYR A 230 -20.21 1.42 23.29
C TYR A 230 -18.83 1.17 23.89
N GLN A 231 -17.89 0.79 23.02
CA GLN A 231 -16.48 0.63 23.33
C GLN A 231 -15.65 1.49 22.37
N PRO A 232 -14.64 2.23 22.85
CA PRO A 232 -13.79 3.02 21.97
C PRO A 232 -12.81 2.11 21.24
N VAL A 233 -12.59 2.39 19.96
CA VAL A 233 -11.63 1.65 19.10
C VAL A 233 -10.43 2.54 18.80
N ILE A 234 -10.70 3.76 18.33
CA ILE A 234 -9.69 4.81 18.16
C ILE A 234 -10.00 5.94 19.13
N ILE A 235 -8.97 6.41 19.80
CA ILE A 235 -9.00 7.50 20.79
C ILE A 235 -8.00 8.57 20.35
N SER A 236 -8.35 9.85 20.51
CA SER A 236 -7.47 10.98 20.16
C SER A 236 -7.62 12.12 21.18
N GLU A 237 -6.65 13.02 21.20
CA GLU A 237 -6.70 14.25 21.99
C GLU A 237 -7.13 15.46 21.16
N LEU A 238 -7.69 16.48 21.82
CA LEU A 238 -7.98 17.78 21.19
C LEU A 238 -6.68 18.56 20.98
N GLN A 239 -6.55 19.25 19.84
CA GLN A 239 -5.41 20.16 19.61
C GLN A 239 -5.46 21.39 20.53
N THR A 240 -6.65 21.98 20.68
CA THR A 240 -6.91 23.19 21.48
C THR A 240 -8.01 22.93 22.52
N PRO A 241 -7.67 22.40 23.70
CA PRO A 241 -8.67 22.07 24.75
C PRO A 241 -9.46 23.30 25.23
N GLU A 242 -8.82 24.47 25.21
CA GLU A 242 -9.30 25.74 25.76
C GLU A 242 -10.51 26.31 24.98
N GLN A 243 -10.66 25.99 23.70
CA GLN A 243 -11.76 26.49 22.86
C GLN A 243 -13.08 25.73 23.08
N HIS A 244 -13.05 24.56 23.73
CA HIS A 244 -14.21 23.68 23.90
C HIS A 244 -14.54 23.36 25.37
N GLU A 245 -13.99 24.13 26.32
CA GLU A 245 -14.10 23.91 27.77
C GLU A 245 -15.55 23.84 28.31
N TYR A 246 -16.52 24.41 27.60
CA TYR A 246 -17.92 24.43 28.04
C TYR A 246 -18.74 23.21 27.55
N SER A 247 -18.19 22.40 26.65
CA SER A 247 -18.98 21.42 25.87
C SER A 247 -18.50 19.99 26.05
N LEU A 248 -17.19 19.77 26.13
CA LEU A 248 -16.57 18.44 26.20
C LEU A 248 -16.14 18.15 27.64
N SER A 249 -16.36 16.91 28.11
CA SER A 249 -15.90 16.47 29.42
C SER A 249 -14.39 16.68 29.55
N ARG A 250 -13.87 16.99 30.74
CA ARG A 250 -12.43 17.13 31.07
C ARG A 250 -11.53 15.92 30.73
N SER A 251 -12.06 14.87 30.10
CA SER A 251 -11.26 13.80 29.53
C SER A 251 -10.35 14.39 28.45
N SER A 252 -9.03 14.17 28.57
CA SER A 252 -8.10 14.49 27.48
C SER A 252 -8.31 13.60 26.25
N HIS A 253 -9.02 12.48 26.42
CA HIS A 253 -9.15 11.41 25.44
C HIS A 253 -10.59 11.32 24.92
N HIS A 254 -10.73 11.35 23.60
CA HIS A 254 -12.01 11.34 22.90
C HIS A 254 -12.06 10.24 21.86
N ALA A 255 -13.16 9.49 21.80
CA ALA A 255 -13.30 8.40 20.84
C ALA A 255 -13.67 8.94 19.46
N THR A 256 -12.87 8.62 18.43
CA THR A 256 -13.15 8.95 17.03
C THR A 256 -13.70 7.77 16.24
N VAL A 257 -13.51 6.56 16.76
CA VAL A 257 -14.16 5.34 16.27
C VAL A 257 -14.67 4.55 17.46
N ILE A 258 -15.91 4.10 17.40
CA ILE A 258 -16.54 3.30 18.46
C ILE A 258 -17.17 2.04 17.90
N GLN A 259 -17.15 0.97 18.70
CA GLN A 259 -17.91 -0.24 18.49
C GLN A 259 -19.18 -0.19 19.35
N ASP A 260 -20.33 -0.41 18.74
CA ASP A 260 -21.60 -0.70 19.40
C ASP A 260 -21.78 -2.22 19.47
N LEU A 261 -21.83 -2.77 20.67
CA LEU A 261 -22.02 -4.20 20.92
C LEU A 261 -23.48 -4.65 20.70
N GLY A 262 -24.39 -3.74 20.37
CA GLY A 262 -25.80 -4.05 20.15
C GLY A 262 -26.55 -4.43 21.42
N LEU A 263 -26.12 -3.93 22.59
CA LEU A 263 -26.82 -4.15 23.87
C LEU A 263 -28.10 -3.31 23.97
N HIS A 264 -28.20 -2.23 23.19
CA HIS A 264 -29.37 -1.35 23.19
C HIS A 264 -30.52 -1.89 22.34
N ASP A 265 -30.23 -2.44 21.15
CA ASP A 265 -31.25 -2.83 20.16
C ASP A 265 -30.97 -4.18 19.46
N GLY A 266 -29.93 -4.90 19.87
CA GLY A 266 -29.57 -6.19 19.29
C GLY A 266 -28.73 -6.12 18.01
N ILE A 267 -28.34 -4.93 17.55
CA ILE A 267 -27.59 -4.76 16.29
C ILE A 267 -26.17 -4.28 16.61
N GLN A 268 -25.17 -5.05 16.19
CA GLN A 268 -23.77 -4.64 16.33
C GLN A 268 -23.40 -3.60 15.27
N ARG A 269 -22.61 -2.60 15.68
CA ARG A 269 -22.17 -1.52 14.79
C ARG A 269 -20.73 -1.10 15.00
N VAL A 270 -20.11 -0.51 13.99
CA VAL A 270 -18.89 0.29 14.12
C VAL A 270 -19.12 1.66 13.50
N LEU A 271 -18.89 2.72 14.27
CA LEU A 271 -19.15 4.10 13.89
C LEU A 271 -17.85 4.89 13.78
N PHE A 272 -17.64 5.55 12.65
CA PHE A 272 -16.47 6.38 12.34
C PHE A 272 -16.84 7.86 12.39
N GLY A 273 -16.06 8.65 13.12
CA GLY A 273 -16.26 10.10 13.28
C GLY A 273 -15.52 10.94 12.24
N ASN A 274 -15.01 10.33 11.17
CA ASN A 274 -14.54 11.01 9.98
C ASN A 274 -14.54 9.99 8.81
N ASN A 275 -14.14 10.41 7.62
CA ASN A 275 -13.99 9.57 6.45
C ASN A 275 -12.75 8.67 6.52
N LEU A 276 -12.41 8.06 5.39
CA LEU A 276 -11.27 7.17 5.24
C LEU A 276 -9.97 7.87 4.83
N ASN A 277 -9.90 9.21 4.83
CA ASN A 277 -8.66 9.93 4.46
C ASN A 277 -7.52 9.58 5.41
N PHE A 278 -7.81 9.52 6.71
CA PHE A 278 -6.84 9.08 7.72
C PHE A 278 -6.57 7.58 7.61
N TRP A 279 -5.30 7.20 7.50
CA TRP A 279 -4.90 5.84 7.16
C TRP A 279 -5.31 4.80 8.21
N LEU A 280 -5.34 5.18 9.50
CA LEU A 280 -5.75 4.26 10.56
C LEU A 280 -7.25 3.95 10.50
N ASN A 281 -8.08 4.89 10.03
CA ASN A 281 -9.51 4.61 9.79
C ASN A 281 -9.68 3.52 8.72
N LYS A 282 -8.82 3.48 7.70
CA LYS A 282 -8.83 2.42 6.68
C LYS A 282 -8.50 1.05 7.27
N LEU A 283 -7.51 0.98 8.16
CA LEU A 283 -7.17 -0.26 8.88
C LEU A 283 -8.32 -0.75 9.75
N ILE A 284 -8.90 0.13 10.56
CA ILE A 284 -10.04 -0.22 11.42
C ILE A 284 -11.28 -0.57 10.59
N PHE A 285 -11.46 0.03 9.41
CA PHE A 285 -12.55 -0.33 8.50
C PHE A 285 -12.43 -1.78 8.00
N ILE A 286 -11.23 -2.21 7.59
CA ILE A 286 -10.99 -3.60 7.16
C ILE A 286 -11.20 -4.57 8.31
N ASP A 287 -10.71 -4.23 9.50
CA ASP A 287 -10.89 -5.02 10.72
C ASP A 287 -12.37 -5.10 11.14
N ALA A 288 -13.13 -4.01 10.99
CA ALA A 288 -14.56 -3.99 11.25
C ALA A 288 -15.33 -4.92 10.30
N ILE A 289 -15.01 -4.93 9.00
CA ILE A 289 -15.62 -5.87 8.04
C ILE A 289 -15.32 -7.32 8.44
N SER A 290 -14.05 -7.61 8.78
CA SER A 290 -13.63 -8.94 9.21
C SER A 290 -14.38 -9.37 10.48
N PHE A 291 -14.40 -8.54 11.51
CA PHE A 291 -15.04 -8.86 12.77
C PHE A 291 -16.56 -9.03 12.63
N LEU A 292 -17.25 -8.08 12.01
CA LEU A 292 -18.71 -8.06 11.90
C LEU A 292 -19.24 -9.14 10.94
N SER A 293 -18.41 -9.64 10.01
CA SER A 293 -18.71 -10.81 9.18
C SER A 293 -18.32 -12.14 9.83
N GLY A 294 -17.93 -12.14 11.12
CA GLY A 294 -17.46 -13.34 11.83
C GLY A 294 -16.25 -13.99 11.14
N LYS A 295 -15.36 -13.14 10.61
CA LYS A 295 -14.12 -13.48 9.88
C LYS A 295 -14.33 -14.13 8.51
N LYS A 296 -15.57 -14.17 7.99
CA LYS A 296 -15.85 -14.70 6.64
C LYS A 296 -15.41 -13.77 5.51
N LEU A 297 -15.50 -12.45 5.74
CA LEU A 297 -14.94 -11.42 4.86
C LEU A 297 -13.64 -10.91 5.49
N SER A 298 -12.57 -11.69 5.38
CA SER A 298 -11.28 -11.36 5.98
C SER A 298 -10.15 -11.44 4.95
N LEU A 299 -9.17 -10.56 5.11
CA LEU A 299 -7.91 -10.65 4.37
C LEU A 299 -6.93 -11.52 5.17
N SER A 300 -6.10 -12.29 4.46
CA SER A 300 -4.98 -13.02 5.08
C SER A 300 -4.04 -12.03 5.79
N LEU A 301 -3.23 -12.52 6.74
CA LEU A 301 -2.11 -11.74 7.30
C LEU A 301 -0.82 -11.88 6.48
N GLU A 302 -0.74 -12.86 5.58
CA GLU A 302 0.45 -13.07 4.75
C GLU A 302 0.51 -12.06 3.59
N ARG A 303 1.67 -11.44 3.40
CA ARG A 303 1.96 -10.55 2.28
C ARG A 303 3.25 -10.99 1.61
N TYR A 304 3.17 -11.34 0.33
CA TYR A 304 4.34 -11.64 -0.48
C TYR A 304 4.77 -10.41 -1.24
N ILE A 305 6.01 -9.97 -1.02
CA ILE A 305 6.58 -8.81 -1.69
C ILE A 305 7.77 -9.26 -2.52
N LEU A 306 7.79 -8.84 -3.78
CA LEU A 306 8.94 -8.93 -4.67
C LEU A 306 9.27 -7.52 -5.14
N VAL A 307 10.54 -7.12 -5.02
CA VAL A 307 11.01 -5.82 -5.53
C VAL A 307 12.04 -6.12 -6.60
N ASP A 308 11.62 -5.89 -7.84
CA ASP A 308 12.47 -6.07 -9.01
C ASP A 308 13.35 -4.83 -9.20
N ILE A 309 14.60 -5.04 -9.61
CA ILE A 309 15.55 -3.97 -9.95
C ILE A 309 15.86 -4.08 -11.44
N ASP A 310 15.24 -3.22 -12.24
CA ASP A 310 15.48 -3.11 -13.68
C ASP A 310 16.80 -2.34 -13.93
N ASP A 311 17.33 -2.43 -15.15
CA ASP A 311 18.54 -1.71 -15.60
C ASP A 311 19.84 -2.02 -14.82
N ILE A 312 20.00 -3.23 -14.29
CA ILE A 312 21.29 -3.68 -13.75
C ILE A 312 22.30 -3.83 -14.90
N PHE A 313 23.55 -3.39 -14.68
CA PHE A 313 24.62 -3.32 -15.67
C PHE A 313 24.34 -2.40 -16.88
N VAL A 314 23.29 -1.57 -16.81
CA VAL A 314 22.94 -0.57 -17.82
C VAL A 314 22.75 0.78 -17.12
N GLY A 315 23.26 1.87 -17.70
CA GLY A 315 23.01 3.20 -17.15
C GLY A 315 23.13 4.28 -18.21
N LYS A 316 22.30 5.32 -18.08
CA LYS A 316 22.35 6.48 -18.99
C LYS A 316 23.61 7.30 -18.70
N GLU A 317 24.18 7.88 -19.75
CA GLU A 317 25.27 8.84 -19.66
C GLU A 317 24.90 9.97 -18.67
N GLY A 318 25.75 10.24 -17.67
CA GLY A 318 25.46 11.20 -16.58
C GLY A 318 24.72 10.63 -15.36
N THR A 319 24.20 9.39 -15.45
CA THR A 319 23.76 8.58 -14.29
C THR A 319 24.71 7.43 -13.99
N ARG A 320 25.52 7.03 -14.98
CA ARG A 320 26.78 6.30 -14.85
C ARG A 320 27.97 7.26 -15.02
N MET A 321 29.07 6.96 -14.35
CA MET A 321 30.39 7.46 -14.73
C MET A 321 31.00 6.47 -15.75
N ASN A 322 31.85 6.95 -16.66
CA ASN A 322 32.29 6.23 -17.89
C ASN A 322 32.88 4.83 -17.63
N VAL A 323 32.96 3.97 -18.67
CA VAL A 323 33.59 2.61 -18.74
C VAL A 323 35.05 2.52 -18.22
N ASN A 324 35.65 3.64 -17.84
CA ASN A 324 36.99 3.70 -17.23
C ASN A 324 36.93 4.05 -15.73
N ASP A 325 35.74 4.08 -15.12
CA ASP A 325 35.56 4.34 -13.69
C ASP A 325 35.70 3.04 -12.91
N VAL A 326 36.91 2.81 -12.41
CA VAL A 326 37.29 1.68 -11.58
C VAL A 326 36.29 1.42 -10.44
N LYS A 327 35.62 2.45 -9.92
CA LYS A 327 34.63 2.29 -8.85
C LYS A 327 33.34 1.64 -9.30
N GLU A 328 32.96 1.83 -10.56
CA GLU A 328 31.80 1.14 -11.13
C GLU A 328 32.12 -0.34 -11.30
N ASP A 329 33.27 -0.65 -11.91
CA ASP A 329 33.73 -2.04 -12.09
C ASP A 329 33.85 -2.74 -10.73
N GLU A 330 34.42 -2.09 -9.71
CA GLU A 330 34.45 -2.62 -8.34
C GLU A 330 33.04 -2.87 -7.76
N GLY A 331 32.06 -2.02 -8.12
CA GLY A 331 30.67 -2.17 -7.69
C GLY A 331 29.95 -3.32 -8.39
N ASP A 332 30.16 -3.47 -9.70
CA ASP A 332 29.64 -4.57 -10.50
C ASP A 332 30.28 -5.91 -10.04
N ASP A 333 31.59 -5.94 -9.80
CA ASP A 333 32.30 -7.09 -9.23
C ASP A 333 31.77 -7.45 -7.84
N LEU A 334 31.50 -6.46 -6.98
CA LEU A 334 30.91 -6.70 -5.66
C LEU A 334 29.49 -7.27 -5.77
N LEU A 335 28.67 -6.76 -6.70
CA LEU A 335 27.33 -7.29 -6.96
C LEU A 335 27.40 -8.74 -7.44
N LEU A 336 28.31 -9.05 -8.37
CA LEU A 336 28.55 -10.40 -8.86
C LEU A 336 29.13 -11.33 -7.78
N SER A 337 29.89 -10.81 -6.82
CA SER A 337 30.34 -11.60 -5.67
C SER A 337 29.18 -12.02 -4.75
N SER A 338 28.05 -11.32 -4.82
CA SER A 338 26.82 -11.58 -4.06
C SER A 338 25.73 -12.25 -4.91
N VAL A 339 26.09 -12.89 -6.02
CA VAL A 339 25.14 -13.39 -7.03
C VAL A 339 24.09 -14.36 -6.48
N ASP A 340 24.41 -15.15 -5.45
CA ASP A 340 23.49 -16.10 -4.82
C ASP A 340 22.47 -15.46 -3.86
N GLU A 341 22.65 -14.19 -3.50
CA GLU A 341 21.71 -13.42 -2.66
C GLU A 341 20.53 -12.86 -3.46
N PHE A 342 20.56 -12.96 -4.80
CA PHE A 342 19.54 -12.40 -5.69
C PHE A 342 18.92 -13.44 -6.63
N TRP A 343 17.69 -13.17 -7.04
CA TRP A 343 17.08 -13.83 -8.20
C TRP A 343 17.29 -12.97 -9.43
N TRP A 344 17.92 -13.54 -10.44
CA TRP A 344 18.27 -12.86 -11.67
C TRP A 344 17.22 -13.10 -12.75
N PHE A 345 17.00 -12.08 -13.58
CA PHE A 345 16.14 -12.17 -14.75
C PHE A 345 16.75 -11.38 -15.92
N PRO A 346 16.55 -11.85 -17.17
CA PRO A 346 16.99 -11.10 -18.34
C PRO A 346 16.12 -9.86 -18.61
N HIS A 347 16.75 -8.76 -19.01
CA HIS A 347 16.10 -7.47 -19.29
C HIS A 347 16.47 -6.88 -20.66
N MET A 348 16.71 -7.75 -21.65
CA MET A 348 17.27 -7.45 -22.99
C MET A 348 18.70 -6.91 -22.98
N TRP A 349 19.45 -7.20 -24.04
CA TRP A 349 20.83 -6.71 -24.18
C TRP A 349 20.91 -5.19 -24.36
N SER A 350 20.12 -4.62 -25.27
CA SER A 350 20.10 -3.17 -25.55
C SER A 350 19.05 -2.38 -24.76
N HIS A 351 18.33 -3.02 -23.84
CA HIS A 351 17.16 -2.43 -23.15
C HIS A 351 16.07 -1.90 -24.12
N MET A 352 16.08 -2.34 -25.39
CA MET A 352 15.07 -1.96 -26.38
C MET A 352 13.77 -2.76 -26.17
N GLN A 353 12.64 -2.08 -26.23
CA GLN A 353 11.33 -2.71 -26.06
C GLN A 353 11.00 -3.66 -27.23
N PRO A 354 10.39 -4.84 -26.99
CA PRO A 354 10.30 -5.88 -28.02
C PRO A 354 9.45 -5.47 -29.22
N HIS A 355 8.45 -4.61 -29.02
CA HIS A 355 7.58 -4.13 -30.09
C HIS A 355 8.23 -3.08 -31.01
N LEU A 356 9.39 -2.54 -30.62
CA LEU A 356 10.16 -1.59 -31.44
C LEU A 356 11.06 -2.31 -32.45
N PHE A 357 11.24 -3.63 -32.34
CA PHE A 357 11.99 -4.40 -33.32
C PHE A 357 11.17 -4.60 -34.60
N HIS A 358 11.71 -4.13 -35.71
CA HIS A 358 11.13 -4.31 -37.05
C HIS A 358 11.36 -5.72 -37.61
N ASN A 359 12.32 -6.47 -37.06
CA ASN A 359 12.69 -7.81 -37.50
C ASN A 359 12.85 -8.76 -36.30
N GLU A 360 12.28 -9.96 -36.43
CA GLU A 360 12.33 -11.01 -35.40
C GLU A 360 13.76 -11.52 -35.16
N SER A 361 14.58 -11.62 -36.21
CA SER A 361 15.98 -12.08 -36.04
C SER A 361 16.79 -11.17 -35.12
N SER A 362 16.58 -9.85 -35.21
CA SER A 362 17.25 -8.88 -34.34
C SER A 362 16.80 -9.00 -32.89
N LEU A 363 15.51 -9.27 -32.65
CA LEU A 363 15.00 -9.56 -31.31
C LEU A 363 15.66 -10.82 -30.72
N VAL A 364 15.75 -11.89 -31.51
CA VAL A 364 16.38 -13.16 -31.11
C VAL A 364 17.84 -12.94 -30.74
N GLU A 365 18.59 -12.23 -31.57
CA GLU A 365 20.00 -11.91 -31.34
C GLU A 365 20.21 -11.19 -30.00
N GLN A 366 19.38 -10.18 -29.70
CA GLN A 366 19.45 -9.45 -28.43
C GLN A 366 19.15 -10.34 -27.21
N MET A 367 18.26 -11.33 -27.35
CA MET A 367 17.99 -12.29 -26.27
C MET A 367 19.14 -13.29 -26.10
N ILE A 368 19.77 -13.72 -27.20
CA ILE A 368 20.94 -14.63 -27.17
C ILE A 368 22.12 -13.93 -26.50
N LEU A 369 22.45 -12.69 -26.90
CA LEU A 369 23.56 -11.93 -26.31
C LEU A 369 23.39 -11.77 -24.79
N ASN A 370 22.18 -11.42 -24.33
CA ASN A 370 21.92 -11.30 -22.90
C ASN A 370 22.05 -12.63 -22.15
N LYS A 371 21.63 -13.74 -22.78
CA LYS A 371 21.80 -15.08 -22.21
C LYS A 371 23.27 -15.49 -22.14
N GLU A 372 24.04 -15.25 -23.21
CA GLU A 372 25.48 -15.53 -23.26
C GLU A 372 26.24 -14.73 -22.22
N PHE A 373 25.90 -13.46 -22.03
CA PHE A 373 26.43 -12.65 -20.94
C PHE A 373 26.19 -13.31 -19.58
N ALA A 374 24.94 -13.71 -19.29
CA ALA A 374 24.60 -14.34 -18.02
C ALA A 374 25.33 -15.67 -17.77
N LEU A 375 25.75 -16.41 -18.80
CA LEU A 375 26.55 -17.63 -18.63
C LEU A 375 27.93 -17.38 -17.99
N HIS A 376 28.38 -16.13 -17.89
CA HIS A 376 29.60 -15.72 -17.17
C HIS A 376 29.38 -15.56 -15.66
N GLY A 377 28.71 -16.51 -15.02
CA GLY A 377 28.59 -16.57 -13.56
C GLY A 377 27.26 -16.09 -12.95
N ILE A 378 26.26 -15.75 -13.77
CA ILE A 378 24.90 -15.43 -13.29
C ILE A 378 23.99 -16.67 -13.42
N PRO A 379 23.29 -17.11 -12.35
CA PRO A 379 22.36 -18.23 -12.41
C PRO A 379 21.20 -17.98 -13.40
N THR A 380 21.25 -18.65 -14.55
CA THR A 380 20.23 -18.54 -15.62
C THR A 380 19.01 -19.45 -15.43
N ASN A 381 19.00 -20.28 -14.37
CA ASN A 381 18.04 -21.37 -14.16
C ASN A 381 16.97 -21.07 -13.09
N ARG A 382 16.84 -19.83 -12.59
CA ARG A 382 16.04 -19.54 -11.39
C ARG A 382 14.74 -18.73 -11.62
N ALA A 383 14.65 -17.76 -12.55
CA ALA A 383 13.41 -17.01 -12.88
C ALA A 383 13.55 -16.02 -14.05
N MET A 384 12.44 -15.38 -14.49
CA MET A 384 12.45 -14.22 -15.40
C MET A 384 11.30 -13.23 -15.14
N GLN A 385 11.48 -11.97 -15.56
CA GLN A 385 10.50 -10.87 -15.64
C GLN A 385 10.01 -10.63 -17.08
N TRP A 386 8.83 -10.03 -17.26
CA TRP A 386 8.35 -9.58 -18.58
C TRP A 386 8.87 -8.18 -18.82
N LEU A 387 9.30 -7.88 -20.04
CA LEU A 387 9.55 -6.51 -20.44
C LEU A 387 8.26 -5.70 -20.37
N ARG A 388 8.35 -4.44 -19.97
CA ARG A 388 7.27 -3.47 -20.20
C ARG A 388 6.88 -3.51 -21.68
N SER A 389 5.64 -3.90 -21.97
CA SER A 389 4.97 -3.40 -23.16
C SER A 389 3.79 -2.56 -22.67
N THR A 390 3.89 -1.27 -22.90
CA THR A 390 2.84 -0.29 -22.59
C THR A 390 1.74 -0.27 -23.64
N GLN A 391 1.80 -1.13 -24.66
CA GLN A 391 0.85 -1.17 -25.76
C GLN A 391 0.59 -2.60 -26.24
N ALA A 392 -0.54 -2.77 -26.94
CA ALA A 392 -1.11 -4.01 -27.44
C ALA A 392 -0.07 -4.98 -28.04
N LEU A 393 -0.34 -6.29 -27.88
CA LEU A 393 0.50 -7.36 -28.42
C LEU A 393 0.63 -7.23 -29.95
N SER A 394 1.81 -6.82 -30.41
CA SER A 394 2.20 -6.90 -31.82
C SER A 394 2.62 -8.33 -32.20
N SER A 395 2.75 -8.63 -33.49
CA SER A 395 3.34 -9.89 -33.98
C SER A 395 4.72 -10.17 -33.36
N THR A 396 5.57 -9.15 -33.26
CA THR A 396 6.87 -9.21 -32.58
C THR A 396 6.75 -9.56 -31.10
N THR A 397 5.65 -9.18 -30.45
CA THR A 397 5.36 -9.54 -29.05
C THR A 397 4.95 -11.01 -28.93
N CYS A 398 4.20 -11.58 -29.89
CA CYS A 398 3.95 -13.03 -29.95
C CYS A 398 5.25 -13.82 -30.12
N SER A 399 6.13 -13.40 -31.03
CA SER A 399 7.44 -14.00 -31.26
C SER A 399 8.30 -14.00 -30.01
N TYR A 400 8.34 -12.86 -29.31
CA TYR A 400 9.03 -12.73 -28.03
C TYR A 400 8.51 -13.70 -26.97
N MET A 401 7.19 -13.86 -26.82
CA MET A 401 6.58 -14.85 -25.91
C MET A 401 7.06 -16.27 -26.20
N LYS A 402 7.04 -16.69 -27.47
CA LYS A 402 7.44 -18.03 -27.89
C LYS A 402 8.93 -18.28 -27.67
N LEU A 403 9.77 -17.29 -27.95
CA LEU A 403 11.22 -17.39 -27.72
C LEU A 403 11.54 -17.58 -26.23
N LYS A 404 10.81 -16.90 -25.34
CA LYS A 404 10.95 -17.12 -23.88
C LYS A 404 10.63 -18.53 -23.46
N GLU A 405 9.53 -19.08 -23.96
CA GLU A 405 9.14 -20.46 -23.69
C GLU A 405 10.23 -21.43 -24.14
N GLY A 406 10.76 -21.24 -25.36
CA GLY A 406 11.88 -22.02 -25.90
C GLY A 406 13.18 -21.91 -25.10
N MET A 407 13.36 -20.82 -24.34
CA MET A 407 14.48 -20.61 -23.43
C MET A 407 14.21 -21.12 -21.99
N GLY A 408 13.03 -21.70 -21.72
CA GLY A 408 12.65 -22.24 -20.41
C GLY A 408 12.09 -21.22 -19.42
N LEU A 409 11.73 -20.02 -19.89
CA LEU A 409 11.34 -18.88 -19.05
C LEU A 409 9.82 -18.88 -18.86
N LYS A 410 9.36 -19.32 -17.68
CA LYS A 410 7.94 -19.62 -17.40
C LYS A 410 7.16 -18.50 -16.71
N VAL A 411 7.83 -17.59 -16.01
CA VAL A 411 7.18 -16.52 -15.23
C VAL A 411 7.62 -15.17 -15.74
N THR A 412 6.76 -14.18 -15.58
CA THR A 412 6.91 -12.85 -16.12
C THR A 412 5.96 -11.89 -15.36
N SER A 413 6.17 -10.57 -15.40
CA SER A 413 5.35 -9.59 -14.66
C SER A 413 5.12 -8.30 -15.45
N ASN A 414 3.92 -7.70 -15.39
CA ASN A 414 3.58 -6.49 -16.15
C ASN A 414 2.66 -5.54 -15.38
N GLU A 415 2.51 -4.29 -15.84
CA GLU A 415 1.58 -3.31 -15.26
C GLU A 415 0.13 -3.43 -15.81
N GLU A 416 -0.31 -4.65 -16.15
CA GLU A 416 -1.52 -5.01 -16.93
C GLU A 416 -1.55 -4.40 -18.35
N ILE A 417 -1.58 -5.28 -19.37
CA ILE A 417 -1.79 -4.95 -20.79
C ILE A 417 -3.28 -5.17 -21.09
N PRO A 418 -3.94 -4.55 -22.08
CA PRO A 418 -3.52 -3.35 -22.83
C PRO A 418 -3.89 -2.04 -22.11
N HIS A 419 -4.52 -2.11 -20.93
CA HIS A 419 -4.99 -0.93 -20.20
C HIS A 419 -4.28 -0.80 -18.85
N LEU A 420 -3.70 0.38 -18.60
CA LEU A 420 -3.24 0.80 -17.27
C LEU A 420 -4.46 0.98 -16.36
N LYS A 421 -4.96 -0.11 -15.77
CA LYS A 421 -5.90 0.00 -14.66
C LYS A 421 -5.19 0.50 -13.42
N THR A 422 -5.95 1.13 -12.52
CA THR A 422 -5.47 1.42 -11.16
C THR A 422 -4.94 0.13 -10.51
N ALA A 423 -3.89 0.24 -9.71
CA ALA A 423 -3.10 -0.89 -9.22
C ALA A 423 -3.93 -2.01 -8.56
N SER A 424 -5.09 -1.67 -8.00
CA SER A 424 -6.05 -2.58 -7.35
C SER A 424 -6.77 -3.55 -8.28
N TYR A 425 -6.94 -3.24 -9.58
CA TYR A 425 -7.63 -4.14 -10.52
C TYR A 425 -6.69 -4.96 -11.39
N ARG A 426 -5.37 -4.83 -11.20
CA ARG A 426 -4.39 -5.55 -12.01
C ARG A 426 -4.50 -7.05 -11.74
N ARG A 427 -4.68 -7.82 -12.82
CA ARG A 427 -4.83 -9.28 -12.78
C ARG A 427 -3.67 -9.97 -13.48
N GLY A 428 -3.27 -11.11 -12.93
CA GLY A 428 -2.40 -12.02 -13.65
C GLY A 428 -3.12 -12.67 -14.82
N LEU A 429 -2.37 -13.39 -15.65
CA LEU A 429 -2.91 -14.26 -16.69
C LEU A 429 -1.93 -15.36 -17.04
N ILE A 430 -2.43 -16.42 -17.66
CA ILE A 430 -1.63 -17.47 -18.29
C ILE A 430 -1.78 -17.32 -19.79
N THR A 431 -0.65 -17.18 -20.49
CA THR A 431 -0.67 -17.04 -21.95
C THR A 431 -0.94 -18.39 -22.62
N GLN A 432 -1.31 -18.37 -23.90
CA GLN A 432 -1.45 -19.59 -24.72
C GLN A 432 -0.18 -20.44 -24.83
N TRP A 433 0.99 -19.87 -24.48
CA TRP A 433 2.30 -20.51 -24.44
C TRP A 433 2.72 -20.93 -23.03
N GLN A 434 1.75 -21.09 -22.12
CA GLN A 434 1.95 -21.50 -20.72
C GLN A 434 2.87 -20.60 -19.88
N SER A 435 3.10 -19.35 -20.32
CA SER A 435 3.82 -18.35 -19.53
C SER A 435 2.89 -17.66 -18.54
N TRP A 436 3.35 -17.55 -17.30
CA TRP A 436 2.58 -17.02 -16.18
C TRP A 436 2.94 -15.55 -15.99
N VAL A 437 1.97 -14.67 -16.18
CA VAL A 437 2.13 -13.21 -16.08
C VAL A 437 1.54 -12.76 -14.76
N LEU A 438 2.35 -12.13 -13.91
CA LEU A 438 1.93 -11.58 -12.64
C LEU A 438 1.70 -10.06 -12.72
N PRO A 439 0.70 -9.52 -12.01
CA PRO A 439 0.45 -8.09 -12.00
C PRO A 439 1.48 -7.37 -11.13
N ARG A 440 2.15 -6.39 -11.73
CA ARG A 440 3.12 -5.49 -11.11
C ARG A 440 2.40 -4.25 -10.58
N GLN A 441 2.87 -3.70 -9.46
CA GLN A 441 2.38 -2.49 -8.83
C GLN A 441 3.44 -1.39 -8.91
N THR A 442 2.99 -0.14 -8.82
CA THR A 442 3.83 1.05 -8.79
C THR A 442 4.28 1.34 -7.36
N CYS A 443 5.52 1.82 -7.19
CA CYS A 443 6.06 2.20 -5.88
C CYS A 443 6.37 3.70 -5.75
N GLY A 444 6.05 4.51 -6.76
CA GLY A 444 6.32 5.95 -6.76
C GLY A 444 7.79 6.33 -6.98
N LEU A 445 8.68 5.36 -7.25
CA LEU A 445 10.08 5.64 -7.58
C LEU A 445 10.27 5.80 -9.09
N PHE A 446 10.96 6.87 -9.48
CA PHE A 446 11.24 7.22 -10.87
C PHE A 446 12.72 6.99 -11.19
N THR A 447 13.02 6.61 -12.43
CA THR A 447 14.40 6.36 -12.90
C THR A 447 15.34 7.54 -12.71
N HIS A 448 14.81 8.75 -12.89
CA HIS A 448 15.58 10.00 -12.88
C HIS A 448 15.61 10.70 -11.52
N THR A 449 14.80 10.24 -10.57
CA THR A 449 14.76 10.79 -9.21
C THR A 449 15.71 9.98 -8.35
N ILE A 450 16.90 10.54 -8.11
CA ILE A 450 17.99 9.88 -7.37
C ILE A 450 18.36 10.61 -6.07
N PHE A 451 17.82 11.81 -5.86
CA PHE A 451 17.96 12.59 -4.63
C PHE A 451 16.61 12.80 -3.96
N TYR A 452 16.57 12.67 -2.64
CA TYR A 452 15.34 12.75 -1.86
C TYR A 452 14.67 14.12 -1.95
N LYS A 453 15.49 15.18 -1.93
CA LYS A 453 15.03 16.58 -2.05
C LYS A 453 14.40 16.91 -3.40
N GLU A 454 14.70 16.12 -4.43
CA GLU A 454 14.23 16.30 -5.80
C GLU A 454 13.03 15.40 -6.12
N TYR A 455 12.50 14.68 -5.13
CA TYR A 455 11.33 13.84 -5.32
C TYR A 455 10.16 14.68 -5.86
N PRO A 456 9.42 14.23 -6.89
CA PRO A 456 8.29 14.96 -7.44
C PRO A 456 7.23 15.29 -6.37
N GLY A 457 6.92 16.58 -6.19
CA GLY A 457 6.05 17.05 -5.10
C GLY A 457 6.75 17.23 -3.75
N GLY A 458 8.03 16.90 -3.67
CA GLY A 458 8.90 17.06 -2.51
C GLY A 458 9.03 15.79 -1.66
N PRO A 459 10.05 15.74 -0.77
CA PRO A 459 10.28 14.66 0.19
C PRO A 459 9.03 14.12 0.90
N SER A 460 8.13 15.03 1.31
CA SER A 460 6.94 14.68 2.07
C SER A 460 5.97 13.79 1.28
N GLU A 461 5.96 13.84 -0.05
CA GLU A 461 5.07 13.00 -0.86
C GLU A 461 5.51 11.53 -0.87
N LEU A 462 6.82 11.28 -0.90
CA LEU A 462 7.35 9.92 -0.75
C LEU A 462 7.03 9.39 0.66
N ASP A 463 7.28 10.19 1.69
CA ASP A 463 6.98 9.83 3.08
C ASP A 463 5.49 9.54 3.30
N LYS A 464 4.60 10.36 2.74
CA LYS A 464 3.14 10.13 2.80
C LYS A 464 2.75 8.82 2.12
N SER A 465 3.32 8.52 0.95
CA SER A 465 3.05 7.26 0.23
C SER A 465 3.43 6.04 1.08
N ILE A 466 4.57 6.11 1.78
CA ILE A 466 5.08 5.05 2.66
C ILE A 466 4.26 4.95 3.96
N LYS A 467 3.95 6.08 4.59
CA LYS A 467 3.33 6.16 5.93
C LYS A 467 1.82 6.34 5.80
N GLY A 468 1.13 5.24 5.54
CA GLY A 468 -0.34 5.22 5.49
C GLY A 468 -0.94 5.62 4.14
N GLY A 469 -0.12 6.02 3.16
CA GLY A 469 -0.55 6.38 1.81
C GLY A 469 -0.61 5.21 0.83
N GLU A 470 -0.46 5.51 -0.45
CA GLU A 470 -0.72 4.59 -1.56
C GLU A 470 0.14 3.30 -1.53
N LEU A 471 1.44 3.43 -1.28
CA LEU A 471 2.34 2.28 -1.21
C LEU A 471 1.99 1.36 -0.03
N PHE A 472 1.68 1.95 1.13
CA PHE A 472 1.18 1.19 2.28
C PHE A 472 -0.16 0.50 1.97
N LEU A 473 -1.13 1.22 1.38
CA LEU A 473 -2.43 0.64 1.01
C LEU A 473 -2.28 -0.52 0.03
N THR A 474 -1.35 -0.41 -0.91
CA THR A 474 -1.06 -1.46 -1.89
C THR A 474 -0.65 -2.75 -1.17
N VAL A 475 0.27 -2.67 -0.21
CA VAL A 475 0.68 -3.83 0.59
C VAL A 475 -0.42 -4.28 1.55
N LEU A 476 -1.21 -3.36 2.10
CA LEU A 476 -2.31 -3.69 3.00
C LEU A 476 -3.38 -4.54 2.31
N LEU A 477 -3.79 -4.17 1.10
CA LEU A 477 -4.93 -4.76 0.40
C LEU A 477 -4.55 -5.91 -0.52
N ASN A 478 -3.31 -5.98 -1.02
CA ASN A 478 -2.88 -7.04 -1.94
C ASN A 478 -2.08 -8.13 -1.22
N PRO A 479 -2.47 -9.42 -1.31
CA PRO A 479 -1.70 -10.50 -0.71
C PRO A 479 -0.36 -10.74 -1.40
N ILE A 480 -0.23 -10.34 -2.68
CA ILE A 480 1.01 -10.42 -3.46
C ILE A 480 1.23 -9.06 -4.11
N SER A 481 2.42 -8.49 -3.91
CA SER A 481 2.83 -7.23 -4.54
C SER A 481 4.20 -7.37 -5.19
N ILE A 482 4.29 -7.00 -6.46
CA ILE A 482 5.53 -6.99 -7.24
C ILE A 482 5.81 -5.54 -7.62
N PHE A 483 6.86 -4.96 -7.08
CA PHE A 483 7.22 -3.58 -7.34
C PHE A 483 8.38 -3.49 -8.32
N MET A 484 8.39 -2.40 -9.07
CA MET A 484 9.44 -2.04 -10.00
C MET A 484 10.31 -0.94 -9.42
N THR A 485 11.61 -1.18 -9.44
CA THR A 485 12.64 -0.18 -9.19
C THR A 485 13.71 -0.28 -10.28
N HIS A 486 14.69 0.62 -10.25
CA HIS A 486 15.81 0.60 -11.18
C HIS A 486 17.11 0.75 -10.42
N LEU A 487 18.23 0.33 -11.00
CA LEU A 487 19.56 0.48 -10.42
C LEU A 487 19.81 1.90 -9.89
N SER A 488 19.39 2.92 -10.62
CA SER A 488 19.54 4.33 -10.23
C SER A 488 18.87 4.68 -8.90
N ASN A 489 17.80 3.97 -8.51
CA ASN A 489 17.13 4.18 -7.23
C ASN A 489 17.95 3.69 -6.03
N TYR A 490 18.99 2.89 -6.26
CA TYR A 490 19.91 2.40 -5.22
C TYR A 490 21.23 3.17 -5.20
N GLY A 491 21.45 4.08 -6.16
CA GLY A 491 22.54 5.05 -6.13
C GLY A 491 22.21 6.28 -5.28
N ASN A 492 23.22 7.14 -5.05
CA ASN A 492 23.10 8.42 -4.34
C ASN A 492 22.36 8.31 -2.99
N ASP A 493 21.17 8.89 -2.86
CA ASP A 493 20.36 8.88 -1.62
C ASP A 493 19.66 7.53 -1.37
N ARG A 494 19.83 6.54 -2.26
CA ARG A 494 19.33 5.16 -2.13
C ARG A 494 17.83 5.11 -1.87
N LEU A 495 17.05 5.86 -2.66
CA LEU A 495 15.59 5.98 -2.51
C LEU A 495 14.86 4.63 -2.53
N GLY A 496 15.36 3.63 -3.27
CA GLY A 496 14.85 2.26 -3.23
C GLY A 496 14.93 1.65 -1.83
N LEU A 497 16.12 1.73 -1.20
CA LEU A 497 16.33 1.23 0.15
C LEU A 497 15.53 2.04 1.18
N TYR A 498 15.57 3.37 1.09
CA TYR A 498 14.78 4.25 1.95
C TYR A 498 13.30 3.86 1.93
N THR A 499 12.73 3.69 0.74
CA THR A 499 11.29 3.43 0.56
C THR A 499 10.87 2.11 1.18
N PHE A 500 11.52 1.00 0.81
CA PHE A 500 11.08 -0.32 1.24
C PHE A 500 11.44 -0.66 2.69
N VAL A 501 12.54 -0.12 3.23
CA VAL A 501 12.87 -0.27 4.66
C VAL A 501 11.85 0.48 5.51
N ASN A 502 11.55 1.74 5.18
CA ASN A 502 10.56 2.51 5.93
C ASN A 502 9.15 1.92 5.78
N LEU A 503 8.79 1.40 4.61
CA LEU A 503 7.53 0.69 4.41
C LEU A 503 7.43 -0.56 5.29
N ALA A 504 8.46 -1.40 5.28
CA ALA A 504 8.48 -2.63 6.10
C ALA A 504 8.37 -2.29 7.60
N ASN A 505 9.12 -1.29 8.06
CA ASN A 505 9.05 -0.81 9.45
C ASN A 505 7.65 -0.30 9.80
N PHE A 506 7.04 0.49 8.93
CA PHE A 506 5.70 1.03 9.15
C PHE A 506 4.64 -0.09 9.22
N VAL A 507 4.69 -1.04 8.28
CA VAL A 507 3.81 -2.22 8.28
C VAL A 507 3.96 -3.04 9.56
N GLN A 508 5.20 -3.34 9.98
CA GLN A 508 5.47 -4.13 11.19
C GLN A 508 5.05 -3.40 12.48
N THR A 509 5.14 -2.07 12.48
CA THR A 509 4.76 -1.23 13.61
C THR A 509 3.25 -1.21 13.80
N TRP A 510 2.49 -1.04 12.73
CA TRP A 510 1.06 -0.75 12.80
C TRP A 510 0.15 -1.93 12.51
N THR A 511 0.69 -3.05 12.03
CA THR A 511 -0.10 -4.20 11.62
C THR A 511 0.48 -5.53 12.11
N ASN A 512 -0.37 -6.56 12.09
CA ASN A 512 0.00 -7.95 12.29
C ASN A 512 0.36 -8.67 10.96
N LEU A 513 0.56 -7.90 9.88
CA LEU A 513 0.92 -8.45 8.57
C LEU A 513 2.31 -9.09 8.63
N LYS A 514 2.44 -10.23 7.95
CA LYS A 514 3.69 -10.98 7.83
C LYS A 514 4.22 -10.81 6.42
N LEU A 515 5.24 -9.96 6.29
CA LEU A 515 5.95 -9.75 5.02
C LEU A 515 6.85 -10.96 4.74
N GLN A 516 6.74 -11.51 3.53
CA GLN A 516 7.51 -12.66 3.05
C GLN A 516 7.86 -12.43 1.58
N THR A 517 8.76 -13.25 1.05
CA THR A 517 9.03 -13.29 -0.39
C THR A 517 9.14 -14.73 -0.86
N LEU A 518 8.92 -14.97 -2.15
CA LEU A 518 9.04 -16.28 -2.79
C LEU A 518 9.81 -16.13 -4.10
N PRO A 519 10.61 -17.13 -4.48
CA PRO A 519 11.16 -17.23 -5.83
C PRO A 519 10.05 -17.07 -6.88
N PRO A 520 10.30 -16.40 -8.01
CA PRO A 520 9.24 -16.02 -8.95
C PRO A 520 8.33 -17.16 -9.43
N LEU A 521 8.87 -18.38 -9.65
CA LEU A 521 8.04 -19.54 -10.00
C LEU A 521 7.05 -19.93 -8.90
N GLN A 522 7.51 -19.94 -7.65
CA GLN A 522 6.69 -20.29 -6.48
C GLN A 522 5.70 -19.15 -6.17
N LEU A 523 6.12 -17.90 -6.35
CA LEU A 523 5.25 -16.73 -6.23
C LEU A 523 4.09 -16.81 -7.23
N ALA A 524 4.40 -17.18 -8.48
CA ALA A 524 3.39 -17.32 -9.51
C ALA A 524 2.42 -18.49 -9.23
N GLN A 525 2.92 -19.60 -8.67
CA GLN A 525 2.09 -20.71 -8.20
C GLN A 525 1.13 -20.26 -7.12
N LYS A 526 1.66 -19.54 -6.12
CA LYS A 526 0.86 -18.97 -5.04
C LYS A 526 -0.19 -18.00 -5.57
N TYR A 527 0.14 -17.15 -6.54
CA TYR A 527 -0.80 -16.20 -7.14
C TYR A 527 -2.01 -16.91 -7.77
N PHE A 528 -1.80 -17.88 -8.66
CA PHE A 528 -2.91 -18.59 -9.30
C PHE A 528 -3.61 -19.62 -8.39
N GLN A 529 -3.03 -19.95 -7.24
CA GLN A 529 -3.73 -20.65 -6.16
C GLN A 529 -4.71 -19.72 -5.43
N LEU A 530 -4.31 -18.48 -5.17
CA LEU A 530 -5.16 -17.46 -4.54
C LEU A 530 -6.24 -16.93 -5.49
N PHE A 531 -5.93 -16.86 -6.79
CA PHE A 531 -6.78 -16.28 -7.84
C PHE A 531 -6.97 -17.23 -9.02
N PRO A 532 -7.62 -18.39 -8.82
CA PRO A 532 -7.82 -19.38 -9.87
C PRO A 532 -8.65 -18.88 -11.06
N GLU A 533 -9.48 -17.85 -10.85
CA GLU A 533 -10.34 -17.22 -11.85
C GLU A 533 -9.59 -16.25 -12.79
N GLN A 534 -8.32 -15.94 -12.53
CA GLN A 534 -7.53 -14.96 -13.29
C GLN A 534 -6.54 -15.61 -14.25
N LYS A 535 -6.83 -16.83 -14.69
CA LYS A 535 -5.94 -17.54 -15.63
C LYS A 535 -6.13 -17.07 -17.06
N ASP A 536 -7.36 -16.69 -17.41
CA ASP A 536 -7.70 -16.38 -18.79
C ASP A 536 -7.38 -14.92 -19.12
N PRO A 537 -6.75 -14.65 -20.29
CA PRO A 537 -6.54 -13.28 -20.74
C PRO A 537 -7.88 -12.60 -21.01
N LEU A 538 -8.03 -11.37 -20.54
CA LEU A 538 -9.26 -10.57 -20.73
C LEU A 538 -9.45 -10.07 -22.17
N TRP A 539 -8.44 -10.24 -23.03
CA TRP A 539 -8.46 -9.86 -24.44
C TRP A 539 -8.20 -11.08 -25.33
N GLN A 540 -8.89 -11.11 -26.47
CA GLN A 540 -8.57 -12.05 -27.54
C GLN A 540 -7.32 -11.55 -28.26
N ILE A 541 -6.27 -12.37 -28.28
CA ILE A 541 -5.10 -12.10 -29.10
C ILE A 541 -5.53 -12.31 -30.55
N ALA A 542 -5.58 -11.25 -31.35
CA ALA A 542 -5.83 -11.39 -32.79
C ALA A 542 -4.68 -12.18 -33.43
N ASP A 543 -4.99 -13.40 -33.85
CA ASP A 543 -4.23 -14.31 -34.72
C ASP A 543 -2.70 -14.13 -34.76
N CYS A 544 -1.99 -14.79 -33.83
CA CYS A 544 -0.56 -15.08 -34.02
C CYS A 544 -0.40 -16.18 -35.10
N HIS A 545 -0.52 -15.85 -36.39
CA HIS A 545 -0.28 -16.81 -37.47
C HIS A 545 1.21 -17.12 -37.66
N TYR A 546 1.48 -18.41 -37.93
CA TYR A 546 2.77 -19.09 -37.91
C TYR A 546 3.80 -18.59 -38.94
N SER A 547 5.06 -18.48 -38.50
CA SER A 547 6.18 -19.11 -39.21
C SER A 547 7.06 -19.86 -38.21
N SER A 548 7.47 -21.06 -38.58
CA SER A 548 8.16 -22.03 -37.73
C SER A 548 9.64 -21.67 -37.54
N ILE A 549 10.00 -21.16 -36.35
CA ILE A 549 11.41 -20.99 -35.97
C ILE A 549 11.94 -22.29 -35.40
N GLN A 550 12.87 -22.92 -36.12
CA GLN A 550 13.76 -23.92 -35.56
C GLN A 550 14.74 -23.20 -34.63
N ILE A 551 14.64 -23.49 -33.32
CA ILE A 551 15.72 -23.17 -32.38
C ILE A 551 16.93 -23.97 -32.85
N ALA A 552 17.98 -23.29 -33.30
CA ALA A 552 19.19 -23.92 -33.80
C ALA A 552 19.81 -24.82 -32.72
N LYS A 553 19.52 -26.12 -32.79
CA LYS A 553 20.30 -27.15 -32.13
C LYS A 553 21.52 -27.42 -33.00
N GLY A 554 22.59 -26.65 -32.78
CA GLY A 554 23.93 -26.91 -33.31
C GLY A 554 24.90 -27.26 -32.19
N SER A 555 25.30 -28.53 -32.12
CA SER A 555 26.23 -29.13 -31.17
C SER A 555 27.71 -28.76 -31.46
N PRO A 556 28.68 -29.17 -30.61
CA PRO A 556 30.01 -28.56 -30.48
C PRO A 556 31.02 -29.02 -31.55
N ARG A 557 32.10 -28.24 -31.70
CA ARG A 557 33.43 -28.42 -32.35
C ARG A 557 33.74 -27.10 -33.08
N LEU A 558 34.84 -26.39 -32.88
CA LEU A 558 36.20 -26.69 -32.41
C LEU A 558 36.70 -25.53 -31.53
#